data_AF-A0A8K0JDF0-F1
#
_entry.id   AF-A0A8K0JDF0-F1
#
_cell.length_a   1.000
_cell.length_b   1.000
_cell.length_c   1.000
_cell.angle_alpha   90.00
_cell.angle_beta   90.00
_cell.angle_gamma   90.00
#
_symmetry.space_group_name_H-M   'P 1'
#
loop_
_entity.id
_entity.type
_entity.pdbx_description
1 polymer ?
#
loop_
_entity_poly.entity_id
_entity_poly.type
_entity_poly.pdbx_seq_one_letter_code
_entity_poly.pdbx_strand_id
1 'polypeptide(L)' 'MPQSTWKILFNRTIDNSKIYLKYPRAHFSTHGIRRGAAQWRSNYAPKKWGMHIIKWWGGWSAGESVSRLFEVRSRIQVD' A
#
# COMPACT_ATOMS: atom_id res chain seq x y z
N MET A 1 -23.58 2.71 -7.73
CA MET A 1 -23.47 3.70 -6.62
C MET A 1 -22.54 4.82 -7.05
N PRO A 2 -22.83 6.09 -6.74
CA PRO A 2 -21.92 7.20 -7.00
C PRO A 2 -20.60 6.98 -6.23
N GLN A 3 -19.47 7.40 -6.82
CA GLN A 3 -18.19 7.37 -6.12
C GLN A 3 -18.19 8.39 -4.98
N SER A 4 -17.60 8.04 -3.83
CA SER A 4 -17.47 8.97 -2.71
C SER A 4 -16.50 10.11 -3.04
N THR A 5 -16.73 11.29 -2.45
CA THR A 5 -15.84 12.47 -2.57
C THR A 5 -14.39 12.11 -2.25
N TRP A 6 -14.17 11.27 -1.24
CA TRP A 6 -12.84 10.78 -0.89
C TRP A 6 -12.16 10.05 -2.05
N LYS A 7 -12.87 9.12 -2.70
CA LYS A 7 -12.30 8.34 -3.80
C LYS A 7 -11.96 9.19 -5.01
N ILE A 8 -12.75 10.23 -5.27
CA ILE A 8 -12.47 11.21 -6.33
C ILE A 8 -11.17 11.98 -6.02
N LEU A 9 -11.03 12.51 -4.81
CA LEU A 9 -9.84 13.24 -4.40
C LEU A 9 -8.60 12.35 -4.41
N PHE A 10 -8.71 11.14 -3.85
CA PHE A 10 -7.62 10.17 -3.81
C PHE A 10 -7.09 9.85 -5.21
N ASN A 11 -7.98 9.49 -6.14
CA ASN A 11 -7.57 9.17 -7.51
C ASN A 11 -6.91 10.37 -8.19
N ARG A 12 -7.48 11.57 -8.06
CA ARG A 12 -6.88 12.80 -8.59
C ARG A 12 -5.48 13.05 -8.03
N THR A 13 -5.25 12.82 -6.74
CA THR A 13 -3.92 12.99 -6.15
C THR A 13 -2.92 11.99 -6.73
N ILE A 14 -3.31 10.72 -6.89
CA ILE A 14 -2.45 9.69 -7.49
C ILE A 14 -2.11 10.03 -8.94
N ASP A 15 -3.11 10.42 -9.73
CA ASP A 15 -2.92 10.76 -11.15
C ASP A 15 -2.00 11.97 -11.31
N ASN A 16 -2.22 13.05 -10.54
CA ASN A 16 -1.38 14.24 -10.59
C ASN A 16 0.05 14.00 -10.09
N SER A 17 0.25 13.06 -9.17
CA SER A 17 1.60 12.69 -8.71
C SER A 17 2.44 11.99 -9.80
N LYS A 18 1.80 11.47 -10.85
CA LYS A 18 2.43 10.68 -11.93
C LYS A 18 3.25 9.49 -11.41
N ILE A 19 2.93 8.99 -10.21
CA ILE A 19 3.68 7.89 -9.57
C ILE A 19 3.65 6.59 -10.39
N TYR A 20 2.62 6.41 -11.21
CA TYR A 20 2.51 5.29 -12.16
C TYR A 20 3.62 5.31 -13.23
N LEU A 21 4.23 6.46 -13.54
CA LEU A 21 5.40 6.48 -14.45
C LEU A 21 6.59 5.73 -13.86
N LYS A 22 6.75 5.79 -12.53
CA LYS A 22 7.79 5.06 -11.81
C LYS A 22 7.37 3.62 -11.50
N TYR A 23 6.09 3.39 -11.24
CA TYR A 23 5.54 2.07 -10.89
C TYR A 23 4.30 1.73 -11.73
N PRO A 24 4.46 1.38 -13.02
CA PRO A 24 3.35 1.23 -13.97
C PRO A 24 2.44 0.04 -13.67
N ARG A 25 2.91 -0.93 -12.88
CA ARG A 25 2.15 -2.11 -12.45
C ARG A 25 1.62 -2.01 -11.02
N ALA A 26 1.85 -0.90 -10.33
CA ALA A 26 1.40 -0.74 -8.95
C ALA A 26 -0.09 -0.35 -8.89
N HIS A 27 -0.83 -1.01 -8.00
CA HIS A 27 -2.19 -0.63 -7.68
C HIS A 27 -2.20 0.19 -6.39
N PHE A 28 -2.51 1.48 -6.50
CA PHE A 28 -2.60 2.37 -5.35
C PHE A 28 -3.99 2.32 -4.74
N SER A 29 -4.04 1.96 -3.46
CA SER A 29 -5.26 1.97 -2.67
C SER A 29 -5.02 2.68 -1.34
N THR A 30 -6.08 3.18 -0.73
CA THR A 30 -5.99 3.78 0.62
C THR A 30 -5.37 2.80 1.62
N HIS A 31 -5.73 1.51 1.53
CA HIS A 31 -5.15 0.46 2.38
C HIS A 31 -3.66 0.23 2.10
N GLY A 32 -3.26 0.22 0.82
CA GLY A 32 -1.85 0.09 0.42
C GLY A 32 -0.98 1.24 0.93
N ILE A 33 -1.46 2.49 0.83
CA ILE A 33 -0.74 3.66 1.36
C ILE A 33 -0.59 3.57 2.88
N ARG A 34 -1.65 3.16 3.59
CA ARG A 34 -1.58 2.98 5.05
C ARG A 34 -0.53 1.93 5.45
N ARG A 35 -0.45 0.80 4.75
CA ARG A 35 0.58 -0.24 4.99
C ARG A 35 1.97 0.27 4.65
N GLY A 36 2.15 0.95 3.52
CA GLY A 36 3.43 1.55 3.13
C GLY A 36 3.92 2.57 4.16
N ALA A 37 3.02 3.40 4.69
CA ALA A 37 3.36 4.36 5.75
C ALA A 37 3.81 3.68 7.04
N ALA A 38 3.16 2.58 7.44
CA ALA A 38 3.58 1.77 8.59
C ALA A 38 4.98 1.18 8.34
N GLN A 39 5.24 0.60 7.17
CA GLN A 39 6.56 0.09 6.80
C GLN A 39 7.63 1.19 6.82
N TRP A 40 7.32 2.37 6.29
CA TRP A 40 8.26 3.49 6.30
C TRP A 40 8.59 3.93 7.74
N ARG A 41 7.58 4.02 8.61
CA ARG A 41 7.76 4.30 10.05
C ARG A 41 8.61 3.25 10.76
N SER A 42 8.56 1.99 10.35
CA SER A 42 9.38 0.93 10.93
C SER A 42 10.84 1.00 10.46
N ASN A 43 11.07 1.34 9.18
CA ASN A 43 12.38 1.16 8.54
C ASN A 43 13.20 2.45 8.44
N TYR A 44 12.55 3.57 8.11
CA TYR A 44 13.23 4.77 7.64
C TYR A 44 12.98 6.02 8.52
N ALA A 45 11.94 6.02 9.36
CA ALA A 45 11.66 7.18 10.20
C ALA A 45 12.77 7.40 11.26
N PRO A 46 13.11 8.66 11.60
CA PRO A 46 14.09 8.96 12.65
C PRO A 46 13.71 8.34 14.00
N LYS A 47 12.41 8.34 14.32
CA LYS A 47 11.84 7.60 15.44
C LYS A 47 11.01 6.44 14.91
N LYS A 48 11.58 5.24 15.00
CA LYS A 48 10.97 4.01 14.51
C LYS A 48 9.83 3.58 15.42
N TRP A 49 8.77 3.06 14.81
CA TRP A 49 7.65 2.48 15.54
C TRP A 49 7.94 1.03 15.92
N GLY A 50 7.56 0.66 17.14
CA GLY A 50 7.59 -0.71 17.60
C GLY A 50 6.58 -1.57 16.84
N MET A 51 6.85 -2.88 16.78
CA MET A 51 6.07 -3.81 15.95
C MET A 51 4.59 -3.90 16.33
N HIS A 52 4.25 -3.62 17.59
CA HIS A 52 2.85 -3.55 18.03
C HIS A 52 2.09 -2.38 17.38
N ILE A 53 2.72 -1.19 17.29
CA ILE A 53 2.15 -0.01 16.63
C ILE A 53 2.01 -0.26 15.14
N ILE A 54 3.04 -0.83 14.53
CA ILE A 54 3.06 -1.17 13.10
C ILE A 54 1.91 -2.12 12.74
N LYS A 55 1.70 -3.18 13.52
CA LYS A 55 0.59 -4.14 13.32
C LYS A 55 -0.78 -3.48 13.41
N TRP A 56 -0.98 -2.64 14.42
CA TRP A 56 -2.22 -1.88 14.61
C TRP A 56 -2.46 -0.89 13.47
N TRP A 57 -1.46 -0.06 13.14
CA TRP A 57 -1.56 0.96 12.11
C TRP A 57 -1.68 0.41 10.69
N GLY A 58 -0.94 -0.66 10.37
CA GLY A 58 -1.01 -1.32 9.06
C GLY A 58 -2.28 -2.14 8.85
N GLY A 59 -3.05 -2.37 9.94
CA GLY A 59 -4.23 -3.25 9.95
C GLY A 59 -3.90 -4.60 9.36
N TRP A 60 -2.86 -5.23 9.92
CA TRP A 60 -2.58 -6.63 9.66
C TRP A 60 -3.43 -7.48 10.61
N SER A 61 -4.19 -8.40 10.04
CA SER A 61 -4.90 -9.42 10.81
C SER A 61 -3.93 -10.48 11.35
N ALA A 62 -4.28 -11.12 12.46
CA ALA A 62 -3.55 -12.27 12.97
C ALA A 62 -3.63 -13.42 11.94
N GLY A 63 -2.56 -13.61 11.16
CA GLY A 63 -2.50 -14.61 10.08
C GLY A 63 -2.14 -14.04 8.70
N GLU A 64 -2.14 -12.72 8.51
CA GLU A 64 -1.60 -12.13 7.29
C GLU A 64 -0.06 -12.15 7.31
N SER A 65 0.54 -12.88 6.36
CA SER A 65 1.99 -12.85 6.17
C SER A 65 2.42 -11.61 5.37
N VAL A 66 3.61 -11.08 5.71
CA VAL A 66 4.24 -9.93 5.02
C VAL A 66 4.53 -10.24 3.54
N SER A 67 4.58 -11.52 3.17
CA SER A 67 4.90 -11.99 1.82
C SER A 67 3.89 -11.57 0.76
N ARG A 68 2.68 -11.11 1.14
CA ARG A 68 1.60 -10.74 0.19
C ARG A 68 1.61 -9.27 -0.25
N LEU A 69 2.58 -8.46 0.20
CA LEU A 69 2.58 -7.01 -0.07
C LEU A 69 3.02 -6.61 -1.49
N PHE A 70 3.68 -7.50 -2.23
CA PHE A 70 3.96 -7.33 -3.65
C PHE A 70 3.57 -8.60 -4.40
N GLU A 71 2.30 -8.73 -4.77
CA GLU A 71 1.95 -9.65 -5.84
C GLU A 71 2.45 -9.04 -7.16
N VAL A 72 3.72 -9.28 -7.49
CA VAL A 72 4.13 -9.27 -8.89
C VAL A 72 3.35 -10.43 -9.49
N ARG A 73 2.29 -10.15 -10.26
CA ARG A 73 1.68 -11.19 -11.11
C ARG A 73 2.75 -11.63 -12.12
N SER A 74 3.55 -12.63 -11.76
CA SER A 74 4.30 -13.44 -12.70
C SER A 74 3.28 -14.31 -13.42
N ARG A 75 2.63 -13.76 -14.43
CA ARG A 75 1.81 -14.54 -15.34
C ARG A 75 2.76 -15.19 -16.35
N ILE A 76 3.38 -16.30 -15.94
CA ILE A 76 3.83 -17.35 -16.85
C ILE A 76 3.20 -18.62 -16.29
N GLN A 77 2.11 -19.06 -16.90
CA GLN A 77 1.66 -20.44 -16.82
C GLN A 77 2.40 -21.12 -17.97
N VAL A 78 3.32 -22.02 -17.64
CA VAL A 78 3.70 -23.12 -18.54
C VAL A 78 2.86 -24.28 -18.06
N ASP A 79 1.86 -24.63 -18.86
CA ASP A 79 1.37 -25.98 -19.13
C ASP A 79 0.77 -25.93 -20.55
#